data_AF-A0A925AJV4-F1
#
_entry.id   AF-A0A925AJV4-F1
#
_cell.length_a   1.000
_cell.length_b   1.000
_cell.length_c   1.000
_cell.angle_alpha   90.00
_cell.angle_beta   90.00
_cell.angle_gamma   90.00
#
_symmetry.space_group_name_H-M   'P 1'
#
loop_
_entity.id
_entity.type
_entity.pdbx_description
1 polymer ?
#
loop_
_entity_poly.entity_id
_entity_poly.type
_entity_poly.pdbx_seq_one_letter_code
_entity_poly.pdbx_strand_id
1 'polypeptide(L)'
;TAIAVPGLGLVIAGPIAGALAGAGAGGLAGGGVGALIGWGVPEERVKQYESHINDGGIVMGVTPRNPEDAAFVASAWEQEKARDVYR
;
A
#
# COMPACT_ATOMS: atom_id res chain seq x y z
N THR A 1 17.50 -11.25 -10.20
CA THR A 1 17.87 -10.15 -9.26
C THR A 1 17.39 -10.53 -7.88
N ALA A 2 18.17 -10.25 -6.85
CA ALA A 2 17.77 -10.45 -5.46
C ALA A 2 17.80 -9.09 -4.75
N ILE A 3 16.75 -8.78 -3.98
CA ILE A 3 16.69 -7.59 -3.14
C ILE A 3 16.76 -8.07 -1.70
N ALA A 4 17.74 -7.57 -0.96
CA ALA A 4 17.80 -7.71 0.49
C ALA A 4 17.16 -6.47 1.11
N VAL A 5 16.23 -6.66 2.06
CA VAL A 5 15.65 -5.57 2.85
C VAL A 5 16.31 -5.56 4.23
N PRO A 6 17.29 -4.67 4.48
CA PRO A 6 17.98 -4.60 5.76
C PRO A 6 16.99 -4.24 6.88
N GLY A 7 17.12 -4.91 8.04
CA GLY A 7 16.25 -4.69 9.20
C GLY A 7 15.04 -5.63 9.28
N LEU A 8 14.60 -6.25 8.17
CA LEU A 8 13.51 -7.25 8.16
C LEU A 8 14.00 -8.69 7.94
N GLY A 9 15.28 -8.88 7.57
CA GLY A 9 15.84 -10.21 7.30
C GLY A 9 15.26 -10.92 6.07
N LEU A 10 14.54 -10.19 5.21
CA LEU A 10 13.89 -10.73 4.02
C LEU A 10 14.82 -10.66 2.81
N VAL A 11 14.90 -11.77 2.08
CA VAL A 11 15.58 -11.88 0.79
C VAL A 11 14.54 -12.28 -0.24
N ILE A 12 14.22 -11.36 -1.15
CA ILE A 12 13.26 -11.59 -2.23
C ILE A 12 14.04 -11.90 -3.50
N ALA A 13 13.83 -13.09 -4.06
CA ALA A 13 14.46 -13.55 -5.29
C ALA A 13 13.42 -13.83 -6.38
N GLY A 14 13.80 -13.62 -7.64
CA GLY A 14 12.98 -13.98 -8.80
C GLY A 14 12.13 -12.83 -9.35
N PRO A 15 11.07 -13.13 -10.12
CA PRO A 15 10.27 -12.13 -10.83
C PRO A 15 9.69 -11.05 -9.91
N ILE A 16 9.37 -11.38 -8.66
CA ILE A 16 8.88 -10.44 -7.65
C ILE A 16 9.94 -9.38 -7.31
N ALA A 17 11.21 -9.76 -7.21
CA ALA A 17 12.30 -8.81 -7.00
C ALA A 17 12.48 -7.87 -8.21
N GLY A 18 12.28 -8.38 -9.43
CA GLY A 18 12.26 -7.57 -10.64
C GLY A 18 11.07 -6.60 -10.68
N ALA A 19 9.89 -7.03 -10.23
CA ALA A 19 8.70 -6.20 -10.11
C ALA A 19 8.90 -5.07 -9.07
N LEU A 20 9.50 -5.37 -7.92
CA LEU A 20 9.81 -4.37 -6.89
C LEU A 20 10.90 -3.37 -7.35
N ALA A 21 11.95 -3.84 -8.03
CA ALA A 21 12.97 -2.97 -8.62
C ALA A 21 12.40 -2.11 -9.77
N GLY A 22 11.56 -2.69 -10.63
CA GLY A 22 10.86 -2.00 -11.71
C GLY A 22 9.83 -1.00 -11.19
N ALA A 23 9.13 -1.31 -10.10
CA ALA A 23 8.29 -0.36 -9.38
C ALA A 23 9.12 0.79 -8.77
N GLY A 24 10.36 0.54 -8.35
CA GLY A 24 11.28 1.61 -7.93
C GLY A 24 11.73 2.52 -9.08
N ALA A 25 11.96 1.98 -10.28
CA ALA A 25 12.48 2.75 -11.43
C ALA A 25 11.39 3.40 -12.32
N GLY A 26 10.17 2.85 -12.35
CA GLY A 26 9.03 3.36 -13.14
C GLY A 26 7.79 3.77 -12.32
N GLY A 27 7.82 3.59 -10.99
CA GLY A 27 6.64 3.76 -10.13
C GLY A 27 6.24 5.21 -9.86
N LEU A 28 7.17 6.16 -9.95
CA LEU A 28 6.93 7.56 -9.57
C LEU A 28 6.06 8.35 -10.57
N ALA A 29 5.90 7.89 -11.81
CA ALA A 29 5.14 8.62 -12.85
C ALA A 29 3.88 7.89 -13.35
N GLY A 30 3.64 6.64 -12.93
CA GLY A 30 2.48 5.87 -13.38
C GLY A 30 2.24 4.55 -12.64
N GLY A 31 3.22 4.07 -11.86
CA GLY A 31 3.08 2.83 -11.10
C GLY A 31 2.36 2.98 -9.76
N GLY A 32 2.50 4.10 -9.04
CA GLY A 32 1.78 4.32 -7.76
C GLY A 32 0.27 4.47 -7.97
N VAL A 33 -0.13 5.41 -8.82
CA VAL A 33 -1.54 5.67 -9.18
C VAL A 33 -2.19 4.43 -9.80
N GLY A 34 -1.55 3.82 -10.80
CA GLY A 34 -2.06 2.62 -11.47
C GLY A 34 -2.14 1.41 -10.54
N ALA A 35 -1.19 1.23 -9.62
CA ALA A 35 -1.23 0.14 -8.65
C ALA A 35 -2.36 0.31 -7.63
N LEU A 36 -2.60 1.53 -7.14
CA LEU A 36 -3.70 1.80 -6.20
C LEU A 36 -5.06 1.50 -6.85
N ILE A 37 -5.27 1.94 -8.10
CA ILE A 37 -6.49 1.61 -8.86
C ILE A 37 -6.60 0.09 -9.05
N GLY A 38 -5.51 -0.56 -9.44
CA GLY A 38 -5.45 -2.02 -9.61
C GLY A 38 -5.71 -2.81 -8.31
N TRP A 39 -5.46 -2.21 -7.15
CA TRP A 39 -5.78 -2.78 -5.83
C TRP A 39 -7.17 -2.40 -5.31
N GLY A 40 -7.98 -1.73 -6.14
CA GLY A 40 -9.37 -1.42 -5.83
C GLY A 40 -9.60 -0.05 -5.17
N VAL A 41 -8.59 0.84 -5.19
CA VAL A 41 -8.77 2.22 -4.74
C VAL A 41 -9.51 3.02 -5.83
N PRO A 42 -10.63 3.70 -5.50
CA PRO A 42 -11.37 4.53 -6.45
C PRO A 42 -10.53 5.70 -6.97
N GLU A 43 -10.60 5.99 -8.26
CA GLU A 43 -9.78 7.00 -8.95
C GLU A 43 -9.90 8.39 -8.32
N GLU A 44 -11.07 8.72 -7.76
CA GLU A 44 -11.32 10.00 -7.09
C GLU A 44 -10.43 10.20 -5.86
N ARG A 45 -10.03 9.11 -5.20
CA ARG A 45 -9.22 9.12 -3.98
C ARG A 45 -7.73 8.87 -4.23
N VAL A 46 -7.38 8.34 -5.39
CA VAL A 46 -6.00 7.99 -5.72
C VAL A 46 -5.09 9.22 -5.65
N LYS A 47 -5.55 10.39 -6.10
CA LYS A 47 -4.79 11.64 -6.00
C LYS A 47 -4.48 12.03 -4.56
N GLN A 48 -5.41 11.79 -3.64
CA GLN A 48 -5.22 12.11 -2.22
C GLN A 48 -4.20 11.16 -1.59
N TYR A 49 -4.30 9.86 -1.87
CA TYR A 49 -3.34 8.87 -1.39
C TYR A 49 -1.95 9.08 -1.99
N GLU A 50 -1.86 9.42 -3.27
CA GLU A 50 -0.59 9.76 -3.93
C GLU A 50 0.09 10.95 -3.24
N SER A 51 -0.66 12.01 -2.91
CA SER A 51 -0.12 13.12 -2.12
C SER A 51 0.38 12.66 -0.75
N HIS A 52 -0.42 11.87 -0.02
CA HIS A 52 0.00 11.37 1.29
C HIS A 52 1.24 10.49 1.22
N ILE A 53 1.39 9.65 0.19
CA ILE A 53 2.57 8.80 -0.02
C ILE A 53 3.79 9.68 -0.35
N ASN A 54 3.62 10.68 -1.22
CA ASN A 54 4.70 11.63 -1.55
C ASN A 54 5.16 12.43 -0.33
N ASP A 55 4.26 12.71 0.62
CA ASP A 55 4.56 13.34 1.91
C ASP A 55 5.17 12.36 2.95
N GLY A 56 5.46 11.12 2.56
CA GLY A 56 6.06 10.09 3.42
C GLY A 56 5.05 9.21 4.19
N GLY A 57 3.76 9.30 3.86
CA GLY A 57 2.71 8.47 4.39
C GLY A 57 2.72 7.03 3.83
N ILE A 58 2.03 6.13 4.53
CA ILE A 58 1.91 4.72 4.16
C ILE A 58 0.43 4.41 3.96
N VAL A 59 0.09 3.77 2.84
CA VAL A 59 -1.25 3.23 2.59
C VAL A 59 -1.26 1.76 2.98
N MET A 60 -2.23 1.35 3.79
CA MET A 60 -2.44 -0.03 4.21
C MET A 60 -3.86 -0.46 3.85
N GLY A 61 -4.01 -1.67 3.31
CA GLY A 61 -5.28 -2.29 3.01
C GLY A 61 -5.32 -3.71 3.57
N VAL A 62 -6.49 -4.13 4.07
CA VAL A 62 -6.72 -5.50 4.52
C VAL A 62 -8.03 -6.03 3.94
N THR A 63 -8.09 -7.33 3.70
CA THR A 63 -9.34 -8.01 3.35
C THR A 63 -9.92 -8.63 4.62
N PRO A 64 -11.00 -8.06 5.19
CA PRO A 64 -11.62 -8.61 6.38
C PRO A 64 -12.34 -9.92 6.06
N ARG A 65 -12.38 -10.84 7.03
CA ARG A 65 -13.01 -12.16 6.86
C ARG A 65 -14.53 -12.08 6.86
N ASN A 66 -15.09 -11.12 7.60
CA ASN A 66 -16.53 -10.91 7.76
C ASN A 66 -16.81 -9.45 8.19
N PRO A 67 -18.07 -9.01 8.26
CA PRO A 67 -18.43 -7.65 8.63
C PRO A 67 -18.03 -7.21 10.04
N GLU A 68 -17.88 -8.14 10.99
CA GLU A 68 -17.45 -7.85 12.37
C GLU A 68 -15.94 -7.59 12.42
N ASP A 69 -15.16 -8.40 11.70
CA ASP A 69 -13.71 -8.25 11.52
C ASP A 69 -13.37 -6.91 10.88
N ALA A 70 -14.17 -6.49 9.88
CA ALA A 70 -14.04 -5.17 9.25
C ALA A 70 -14.26 -4.02 10.26
N ALA A 71 -15.26 -4.14 11.12
CA ALA A 71 -15.54 -3.14 12.15
C ALA A 71 -14.43 -3.09 13.21
N PHE A 72 -13.92 -4.26 13.62
CA PHE A 72 -12.80 -4.35 14.54
C PHE A 72 -11.56 -3.63 13.98
N VAL A 73 -11.15 -3.94 12.76
CA VAL A 73 -9.99 -3.29 12.12
C VAL A 73 -10.18 -1.79 12.00
N ALA A 74 -11.36 -1.32 11.55
CA ALA A 74 -11.63 0.11 11.43
C ALA A 74 -11.50 0.84 12.78
N SER A 75 -12.09 0.28 13.84
CA SER A 75 -12.01 0.86 15.18
C SER A 75 -10.59 0.85 15.75
N ALA A 76 -9.78 -0.16 15.42
CA ALA A 76 -8.39 -0.22 15.83
C ALA A 76 -7.56 0.86 15.11
N TRP A 77 -7.78 1.07 13.82
CA TRP A 77 -7.09 2.11 13.05
C TRP A 77 -7.47 3.52 13.49
N GLU A 78 -8.74 3.77 13.80
CA GLU A 78 -9.20 5.05 14.35
C GLU A 78 -8.52 5.37 15.69
N GLN A 79 -8.37 4.37 16.57
CA GLN A 79 -7.66 4.51 17.85
C GLN A 79 -6.18 4.86 17.66
N GLU A 80 -5.53 4.26 16.66
CA GLU A 80 -4.13 4.52 16.31
C GLU A 80 -3.94 5.79 15.46
N LYS A 81 -4.98 6.64 15.33
CA LYS A 81 -4.96 7.90 14.57
C LYS A 81 -4.60 7.72 13.10
N ALA A 82 -4.97 6.57 12.51
CA ALA A 82 -4.88 6.40 11.07
C ALA A 82 -5.72 7.49 10.39
N ARG A 83 -5.14 8.11 9.36
CA ARG A 83 -5.82 9.12 8.55
C ARG A 83 -6.59 8.40 7.45
N ASP A 84 -7.76 8.95 7.10
CA ASP A 84 -8.57 8.51 5.96
C ASP A 84 -8.90 7.00 5.98
N VAL A 85 -9.43 6.51 7.12
CA VAL A 85 -9.88 5.12 7.27
C VAL A 85 -11.16 4.88 6.47
N TYR A 86 -11.15 3.84 5.61
CA TYR A 86 -12.31 3.44 4.81
C TYR A 86 -12.57 1.94 4.90
N ARG A 87 -13.85 1.60 4.81
CA ARG A 87 -14.40 0.24 4.83
C ARG A 87 -15.17 -0.05 3.56
#